data_AF-A0A2N0L9N8-F1
#
_entry.id   AF-A0A2N0L9N8-F1
#
_cell.length_a   1.000
_cell.length_b   1.000
_cell.length_c   1.000
_cell.angle_alpha   90.00
_cell.angle_beta   90.00
_cell.angle_gamma   90.00
#
_symmetry.space_group_name_H-M   'P 1'
#
loop_
_entity.id
_entity.type
_entity.pdbx_description
1 polymer ?
#
loop_
_entity_poly.entity_id
_entity_poly.type
_entity_poly.pdbx_seq_one_letter_code
_entity_poly.pdbx_strand_id
1 'polypeptide(L)' 'MTGVHPDYRGKKLGKAIVLTGMHELFERGANRIELEVDSENVPARELYYKLGFEKVSETLWFESPLQ' A
#
# COMPACT_ATOMS: atom_id res chain seq x y z
N MET A 1 5.97 -4.16 0.11
CA MET A 1 6.48 -2.81 -0.21
C MET A 1 6.47 -2.64 -1.72
N THR A 2 5.84 -1.59 -2.24
CA THR A 2 5.85 -1.23 -3.67
C THR A 2 6.39 0.19 -3.82
N GLY A 3 7.08 0.46 -4.93
CA GLY A 3 7.73 1.76 -5.16
C GLY A 3 7.75 2.11 -6.64
N VAL A 4 7.63 3.40 -6.94
CA VAL A 4 7.80 3.95 -8.29
C VAL A 4 9.06 4.80 -8.29
N HIS A 5 9.93 4.53 -9.27
CA HIS A 5 11.16 5.29 -9.48
C HIS A 5 10.85 6.80 -9.52
N PRO A 6 11.67 7.67 -8.87
CA PRO A 6 11.40 9.11 -8.77
C PRO A 6 10.97 9.77 -10.09
N ASP A 7 11.71 9.52 -11.18
CA ASP A 7 11.45 10.08 -12.51
C ASP A 7 10.12 9.67 -13.16
N TYR A 8 9.46 8.65 -12.60
CA TYR A 8 8.21 8.09 -13.12
C TYR A 8 7.02 8.33 -12.17
N ARG A 9 7.22 9.09 -11.09
CA ARG A 9 6.14 9.50 -10.17
C ARG A 9 5.16 10.46 -10.86
N GLY A 10 3.98 10.63 -10.28
CA GLY A 10 2.91 11.44 -10.86
C GLY A 10 2.20 10.83 -12.09
N LYS A 11 2.71 9.73 -12.65
CA LYS A 11 2.14 9.03 -13.81
C LYS A 11 1.13 7.94 -13.46
N LYS A 12 0.55 7.98 -12.26
CA LYS A 12 -0.44 7.00 -11.75
C LYS A 12 0.04 5.53 -11.71
N LEU A 13 1.35 5.27 -11.83
CA LEU A 13 1.90 3.91 -11.82
C LEU A 13 1.67 3.17 -10.50
N GLY A 14 1.76 3.86 -9.36
CA GLY A 14 1.45 3.24 -8.06
C GLY A 14 0.00 2.73 -8.00
N LYS A 15 -0.96 3.50 -8.55
CA LYS A 15 -2.35 3.07 -8.67
C LYS A 15 -2.49 1.84 -9.56
N ALA A 16 -1.81 1.82 -10.69
CA ALA A 16 -1.84 0.68 -11.61
C ALA A 16 -1.33 -0.60 -10.94
N ILE A 17 -0.18 -0.53 -10.26
CA ILE A 17 0.41 -1.67 -9.54
C ILE A 17 -0.56 -2.24 -8.51
N VAL A 18 -1.16 -1.39 -7.67
CA VAL A 18 -2.08 -1.83 -6.62
C VAL A 18 -3.33 -2.47 -7.22
N LEU A 19 -3.94 -1.85 -8.24
CA LEU A 19 -5.13 -2.38 -8.89
C LEU A 19 -4.88 -3.74 -9.56
N THR A 20 -3.74 -3.90 -10.25
CA THR A 20 -3.37 -5.19 -10.85
C THR A 20 -3.21 -6.26 -9.78
N GLY A 21 -2.56 -5.96 -8.66
CA GLY A 21 -2.44 -6.90 -7.54
C GLY A 21 -3.79 -7.26 -6.92
N MET A 22 -4.69 -6.29 -6.75
CA MET A 22 -6.04 -6.54 -6.25
C MET A 22 -6.83 -7.46 -7.19
N HIS A 23 -6.79 -7.19 -8.50
CA HIS A 23 -7.48 -8.01 -9.49
C HIS A 23 -7.03 -9.48 -9.43
N GLU A 24 -5.72 -9.71 -9.44
CA GLU A 24 -5.13 -11.04 -9.34
C GLU A 24 -5.55 -11.77 -8.05
N LEU A 25 -5.57 -11.06 -6.91
CA LEU A 25 -5.99 -11.63 -5.64
C LEU A 25 -7.47 -12.01 -5.65
N PHE A 26 -8.33 -11.16 -6.23
CA PHE A 26 -9.76 -11.48 -6.38
C PHE A 26 -10.00 -12.68 -7.32
N GLU A 27 -9.27 -12.77 -8.44
CA GLU A 27 -9.34 -13.92 -9.35
C GLU A 27 -8.92 -15.23 -8.66
N ARG A 28 -8.02 -15.14 -7.67
CA ARG A 28 -7.61 -16.27 -6.83
C ARG A 28 -8.58 -16.58 -5.68
N GLY A 29 -9.70 -15.87 -5.59
CA GLY A 29 -10.72 -16.08 -4.57
C GLY A 29 -10.44 -15.41 -3.22
N ALA A 30 -9.53 -14.41 -3.17
CA ALA A 30 -9.37 -13.60 -1.97
C ALA A 30 -10.67 -12.83 -1.67
N ASN A 31 -11.15 -12.93 -0.43
CA ASN A 31 -12.32 -12.20 0.05
C ASN A 31 -11.96 -10.90 0.81
N ARG A 32 -10.67 -10.70 1.11
CA ARG A 32 -10.14 -9.55 1.83
C ARG A 32 -8.69 -9.30 1.42
N ILE A 33 -8.34 -8.03 1.28
CA ILE A 33 -6.98 -7.57 0.97
C ILE A 33 -6.58 -6.56 2.04
N GLU A 34 -5.45 -6.80 2.69
CA GLU A 34 -4.85 -5.89 3.65
C GLU A 34 -3.46 -5.48 3.17
N LEU A 35 -3.07 -4.25 3.49
CA LEU A 35 -1.72 -3.75 3.26
C LEU A 35 -1.32 -2.86 4.43
N GLU A 36 -0.02 -2.84 4.69
CA GLU A 36 0.58 -1.94 5.68
C GLU A 36 1.27 -0.79 4.97
N VAL A 37 1.21 0.39 5.59
CA VAL A 37 1.85 1.61 5.09
C VAL A 37 2.32 2.42 6.29
N ASP A 38 3.48 3.05 6.13
CA ASP A 38 3.98 4.01 7.10
C ASP A 38 2.96 5.15 7.31
N SER A 39 2.74 5.54 8.56
CA SER A 39 1.76 6.57 8.93
C SER A 39 2.13 7.94 8.32
N GLU A 40 3.42 8.19 8.10
CA GLU A 40 3.96 9.41 7.50
C GLU A 40 3.87 9.42 5.96
N ASN A 41 3.60 8.27 5.33
CA ASN A 41 3.48 8.17 3.87
C ASN A 41 2.08 8.61 3.39
N VAL A 42 1.81 9.90 3.54
CA VAL A 42 0.54 10.55 3.13
C VAL A 42 0.15 10.21 1.67
N PRO A 43 1.06 10.28 0.67
CA PRO A 43 0.68 9.97 -0.71
C PRO A 43 0.16 8.53 -0.91
N ALA A 44 0.79 7.56 -0.23
CA ALA A 44 0.35 6.17 -0.30
C ALA A 44 -0.99 5.98 0.42
N ARG A 45 -1.15 6.55 1.63
CA ARG A 45 -2.40 6.50 2.38
C ARG A 45 -3.57 7.06 1.59
N GLU A 46 -3.42 8.24 0.98
CA GLU A 46 -4.45 8.82 0.12
C GLU A 46 -4.80 7.95 -1.09
N LEU A 47 -3.79 7.33 -1.72
CA LEU A 47 -4.02 6.40 -2.81
C LEU A 47 -4.88 5.22 -2.34
N TYR A 48 -4.55 4.62 -1.21
CA TYR A 48 -5.29 3.47 -0.68
C TYR A 48 -6.72 3.85 -0.29
N TYR A 49 -6.95 5.00 0.36
CA TYR A 49 -8.30 5.48 0.63
C TYR A 49 -9.11 5.70 -0.66
N LYS A 50 -8.50 6.28 -1.70
CA LYS A 50 -9.14 6.45 -3.03
C LYS A 50 -9.45 5.13 -3.74
N LEU A 51 -8.81 4.04 -3.33
CA LEU A 51 -9.05 2.69 -3.86
C LEU A 51 -10.05 1.89 -3.00
N GLY A 52 -10.61 2.47 -1.95
CA GLY A 52 -11.61 1.84 -1.09
C GLY A 52 -11.02 1.05 0.08
N PHE A 53 -9.72 1.18 0.37
CA PHE A 53 -9.17 0.65 1.62
C PHE A 53 -9.58 1.53 2.81
N GLU A 54 -9.71 0.91 3.98
CA GLU A 54 -10.02 1.56 5.24
C GLU A 54 -8.93 1.24 6.27
N LYS A 55 -8.70 2.14 7.24
CA LYS A 55 -7.75 1.88 8.33
C LYS A 55 -8.40 0.90 9.30
N VAL A 56 -7.81 -0.29 9.43
CA VAL A 56 -8.29 -1.36 10.33
C VAL A 56 -7.42 -1.55 11.57
N SER A 57 -6.16 -1.14 11.51
CA SER A 57 -5.20 -1.25 12.61
C SER A 57 -4.14 -0.15 12.53
N GLU A 58 -3.41 0.03 13.64
CA GLU A 58 -2.21 0.85 13.72
C GLU A 58 -1.20 0.15 14.63
N THR A 59 0.04 0.04 14.17
CA THR A 59 1.12 -0.64 14.88
C THR A 59 2.21 0.38 15.20
N LEU A 60 2.56 0.50 16.48
CA LEU A 60 3.75 1.23 16.90
C LEU A 60 4.96 0.28 16.83
N TRP A 61 5.90 0.60 15.96
CA TRP A 61 7.12 -0.18 15.77
C TRP A 61 8.25 0.35 16.66
N PHE A 62 8.95 -0.57 17.32
CA PHE A 62 10.15 -0.30 18.09
C PHE A 62 11.27 -1.19 17.57
N GLU A 63 12.45 -0.62 17.38
CA GLU A 63 13.67 -1.37 17.08
C GLU A 63 14.74 -1.05 18.11
N SER A 64 15.51 -2.05 18.50
CA SER A 64 16.74 -1.87 19.26
C SER A 64 17.90 -2.32 18.38
N PRO A 65 18.96 -1.52 18.26
CA PRO A 65 20.18 -2.01 17.63
C PRO A 65 20.68 -3.25 18.36
N LEU A 66 21.05 -4.28 17.62
CA LEU A 66 21.87 -5.36 18.18
C LEU A 66 23.28 -4.81 18.35
N GLN A 67 23.82 -4.92 19.57
CA GLN A 67 25.22 -4.60 19.87
C GLN A 67 26.16 -5.67 19.31
#